data_AF-A0A0S7EMA5-F1
#
_entry.id   AF-A0A0S7EMA5-F1
#
_cell.length_a   1.000
_cell.length_b   1.000
_cell.length_c   1.000
_cell.angle_alpha   90.00
_cell.angle_beta   90.00
_cell.angle_gamma   90.00
#
_symmetry.space_group_name_H-M   'P 1'
#
loop_
_entity.id
_entity.type
_entity.pdbx_description
1 polymer ?
#
loop_
_entity_poly.entity_id
_entity_poly.type
_entity_poly.pdbx_seq_one_letter_code
_entity_poly.pdbx_strand_id
1 'polypeptide(L)'
;PFTAAEYDQLTKTFGDNAVAMQFITLYSYEDIVTAVIEGSSGSVWRISPPSRQEVIKELLNSPVDLTLRLAWTFQRDLGKGGTVEHTFGKHSIDLEPGNPVREELAYLLIGNRTEPVLIPHMFPNYMRAPNGAEAKPVSQLYKDDEADYQNINLSLKSDRSVNGSWGQEWWDIYVVPCQQPCSVLRMVIFNDKVSPPSLGFLAGYGIMGLYVSVVLVIG
;
A
#
# COMPACT_ATOMS: atom_id res chain seq x y z
N PRO A 1 16.01 -3.52 -0.06
CA PRO A 1 16.39 -3.23 -1.48
C PRO A 1 16.40 -4.52 -2.28
N PHE A 2 16.12 -4.45 -3.57
CA PHE A 2 16.22 -5.61 -4.46
C PHE A 2 17.69 -6.00 -4.66
N THR A 3 17.90 -7.28 -4.89
CA THR A 3 19.11 -7.86 -5.46
C THR A 3 19.02 -7.86 -6.98
N ALA A 4 20.15 -8.01 -7.67
CA ALA A 4 20.16 -8.17 -9.13
C ALA A 4 19.29 -9.37 -9.57
N ALA A 5 19.29 -10.47 -8.81
CA ALA A 5 18.48 -11.65 -9.08
C ALA A 5 16.96 -11.36 -8.96
N GLU A 6 16.53 -10.58 -7.96
CA GLU A 6 15.13 -10.18 -7.81
C GLU A 6 14.70 -9.23 -8.93
N TYR A 7 15.58 -8.35 -9.39
CA TYR A 7 15.34 -7.49 -10.55
C TYR A 7 15.21 -8.30 -11.84
N ASP A 8 16.08 -9.29 -12.04
CA ASP A 8 16.00 -10.22 -13.17
C ASP A 8 14.70 -11.05 -13.14
N GLN A 9 14.22 -11.43 -11.95
CA GLN A 9 12.95 -12.11 -11.80
C GLN A 9 11.76 -11.21 -12.14
N LEU A 10 11.79 -9.95 -11.68
CA LEU A 10 10.76 -8.96 -12.00
C LEU A 10 10.68 -8.71 -13.51
N THR A 11 11.82 -8.50 -14.16
CA THR A 11 11.88 -8.28 -15.63
C THR A 11 11.43 -9.50 -16.42
N LYS A 12 11.73 -10.72 -15.95
CA LYS A 12 11.15 -11.96 -16.54
C LYS A 12 9.64 -12.04 -16.38
N THR A 13 9.11 -11.64 -15.22
CA THR A 13 7.67 -11.66 -14.93
C THR A 13 6.90 -10.72 -15.86
N PHE A 14 7.49 -9.56 -16.17
CA PHE A 14 6.88 -8.53 -17.02
C PHE A 14 7.42 -8.50 -18.46
N GLY A 15 8.23 -9.47 -18.86
CA GLY A 15 8.95 -9.44 -20.14
C GLY A 15 8.04 -9.33 -21.37
N ASP A 16 6.84 -9.89 -21.30
CA ASP A 16 5.84 -9.84 -22.37
C ASP A 16 5.03 -8.52 -22.40
N ASN A 17 5.12 -7.69 -21.36
CA ASN A 17 4.45 -6.40 -21.27
C ASN A 17 5.45 -5.26 -21.54
N ALA A 18 5.45 -4.76 -22.78
CA ALA A 18 6.35 -3.68 -23.20
C ALA A 18 6.19 -2.39 -22.37
N VAL A 19 4.96 -2.06 -21.93
CA VAL A 19 4.68 -0.85 -21.13
C VAL A 19 5.25 -1.01 -19.71
N ALA A 20 5.05 -2.18 -19.10
CA ALA A 20 5.67 -2.53 -17.82
C ALA A 20 7.20 -2.47 -17.89
N MET A 21 7.80 -3.03 -18.95
CA MET A 21 9.25 -3.03 -19.14
C MET A 21 9.82 -1.62 -19.34
N GLN A 22 9.11 -0.74 -20.07
CA GLN A 22 9.50 0.67 -20.19
C GLN A 22 9.53 1.36 -18.83
N PHE A 23 8.58 1.05 -17.94
CA PHE A 23 8.58 1.59 -16.59
C PHE A 23 9.72 1.00 -15.73
N ILE A 24 9.88 -0.32 -15.72
CA ILE A 24 10.87 -1.02 -14.88
C ILE A 24 12.30 -0.55 -15.19
N THR A 25 12.63 -0.35 -16.47
CA THR A 25 13.98 0.07 -16.89
C THR A 25 14.36 1.50 -16.49
N LEU A 26 13.41 2.31 -15.98
CA LEU A 26 13.70 3.62 -15.38
C LEU A 26 14.37 3.50 -14.01
N TYR A 27 14.27 2.34 -13.36
CA TYR A 27 14.77 2.09 -12.02
C TYR A 27 15.93 1.10 -12.03
N SER A 28 16.95 1.37 -11.22
CA SER A 28 17.97 0.37 -10.90
C SER A 28 17.44 -0.55 -9.80
N TYR A 29 18.02 -1.75 -9.65
CA TYR A 29 17.63 -2.67 -8.57
C TYR A 29 17.78 -2.03 -7.16
N GLU A 30 18.70 -1.10 -6.98
CA GLU A 30 18.87 -0.36 -5.71
C GLU A 30 17.70 0.58 -5.40
N ASP A 31 16.98 1.05 -6.43
CA ASP A 31 15.85 1.96 -6.32
C ASP A 31 14.53 1.24 -6.00
N ILE A 32 14.55 -0.10 -5.99
CA ILE A 32 13.37 -0.93 -5.75
C ILE A 32 13.52 -1.62 -4.39
N VAL A 33 12.45 -1.57 -3.59
CA VAL A 33 12.43 -2.18 -2.25
C VAL A 33 11.18 -3.02 -2.10
N THR A 34 11.33 -4.26 -1.62
CA THR A 34 10.21 -5.05 -1.09
C THR A 34 9.97 -4.66 0.38
N ALA A 35 8.85 -4.00 0.66
CA ALA A 35 8.33 -3.89 2.01
C ALA A 35 7.69 -5.22 2.43
N VAL A 36 8.16 -5.75 3.55
CA VAL A 36 7.68 -6.98 4.20
C VAL A 36 6.81 -6.53 5.35
N ILE A 37 5.49 -6.60 5.16
CA ILE A 37 4.49 -6.08 6.12
C ILE A 37 3.90 -7.28 6.86
N GLU A 38 3.97 -7.26 8.18
CA GLU A 38 3.29 -8.26 9.01
C GLU A 38 1.77 -8.13 8.85
N GLY A 39 1.11 -9.25 8.59
CA GLY A 39 -0.33 -9.32 8.38
C GLY A 39 -1.15 -9.19 9.67
N SER A 40 -0.56 -9.55 10.81
CA SER A 40 -1.17 -9.34 12.12
C SER A 40 -1.06 -7.88 12.55
N SER A 41 -2.18 -7.30 12.95
CA SER A 41 -2.19 -5.91 13.42
C SER A 41 -1.29 -5.75 14.66
N GLY A 42 -0.38 -4.79 14.60
CA GLY A 42 0.47 -4.41 15.74
C GLY A 42 -0.29 -3.70 16.87
N SER A 43 -1.61 -3.55 16.78
CA SER A 43 -2.44 -2.88 17.78
C SER A 43 -3.76 -3.59 18.01
N VAL A 44 -4.20 -3.62 19.27
CA VAL A 44 -5.52 -4.11 19.66
C VAL A 44 -6.61 -3.22 19.05
N TRP A 45 -7.68 -3.83 18.57
CA TRP A 45 -8.84 -3.14 18.03
C TRP A 45 -9.68 -2.50 19.14
N ARG A 46 -9.47 -1.19 19.37
CA ARG A 46 -10.11 -0.43 20.46
C ARG A 46 -11.46 0.16 20.05
N ILE A 47 -12.39 -0.67 19.57
CA ILE A 47 -13.76 -0.23 19.31
C ILE A 47 -14.60 -0.27 20.59
N SER A 48 -15.47 0.71 20.79
CA SER A 48 -16.43 0.66 21.89
C SER A 48 -17.52 -0.39 21.61
N PRO A 49 -18.06 -1.09 22.61
CA PRO A 49 -19.19 -2.00 22.42
C PRO A 49 -20.39 -1.40 21.65
N PRO A 50 -20.86 -0.16 21.94
CA PRO A 50 -21.95 0.43 21.15
C PRO A 50 -21.53 0.73 19.70
N SER A 51 -20.32 1.24 19.46
CA SER A 51 -19.83 1.47 18.09
C SER A 51 -19.74 0.16 17.29
N ARG A 52 -19.34 -0.95 17.93
CA ARG A 52 -19.32 -2.27 17.28
C ARG A 52 -20.72 -2.71 16.86
N GLN A 53 -21.73 -2.51 17.71
CA GLN A 53 -23.11 -2.84 17.38
C GLN A 53 -23.63 -2.00 16.21
N GLU A 54 -23.29 -0.72 16.15
CA GLU A 54 -23.64 0.13 15.00
C GLU A 54 -22.95 -0.33 13.72
N VAL A 55 -21.65 -0.69 13.77
CA VAL A 55 -20.95 -1.25 12.59
C VAL A 55 -21.62 -2.54 12.10
N ILE A 56 -21.98 -3.46 13.00
CA ILE A 56 -22.71 -4.69 12.63
C ILE A 56 -24.05 -4.36 11.97
N LYS A 57 -24.79 -3.41 12.55
CA LYS A 57 -26.09 -2.98 12.04
C LYS A 57 -25.98 -2.32 10.68
N GLU A 58 -24.97 -1.48 10.45
CA GLU A 58 -24.69 -0.85 9.17
C GLU A 58 -24.30 -1.89 8.11
N LEU A 59 -23.41 -2.84 8.44
CA LEU A 59 -23.02 -3.92 7.53
C LEU A 59 -24.24 -4.73 7.05
N LEU A 60 -25.15 -5.08 7.95
CA LEU A 60 -26.30 -5.93 7.62
C LEU A 60 -27.48 -5.18 7.01
N ASN A 61 -27.77 -3.95 7.47
CA ASN A 61 -29.05 -3.30 7.19
C ASN A 61 -28.92 -1.95 6.48
N SER A 62 -27.71 -1.42 6.26
CA SER A 62 -27.55 -0.11 5.61
C SER A 62 -27.92 -0.18 4.12
N PRO A 63 -28.83 0.69 3.63
CA PRO A 63 -29.13 0.81 2.21
C PRO A 63 -28.10 1.67 1.46
N VAL A 64 -27.09 2.22 2.14
CA VAL A 64 -26.03 3.08 1.57
C VAL A 64 -24.75 2.27 1.45
N ASP A 65 -23.93 2.57 0.44
CA ASP A 65 -22.61 2.00 0.23
C ASP A 65 -21.69 2.20 1.44
N LEU A 66 -20.94 1.15 1.79
CA LEU A 66 -19.96 1.18 2.86
C LEU A 66 -18.57 1.10 2.24
N THR A 67 -17.74 2.11 2.50
CA THR A 67 -16.40 2.13 1.94
C THR A 67 -15.41 1.42 2.85
N LEU A 68 -14.76 0.38 2.34
CA LEU A 68 -13.59 -0.21 2.97
C LEU A 68 -12.33 0.42 2.37
N ARG A 69 -11.39 0.85 3.22
CA ARG A 69 -10.22 1.64 2.79
C ARG A 69 -8.91 1.04 3.28
N LEU A 70 -7.98 0.82 2.34
CA LEU A 70 -6.55 0.61 2.60
C LEU A 70 -5.83 1.95 2.45
N ALA A 71 -4.92 2.28 3.37
CA ALA A 71 -4.09 3.48 3.26
C ALA A 71 -2.64 3.13 3.52
N TRP A 72 -1.73 3.84 2.86
CA TRP A 72 -0.29 3.70 3.02
C TRP A 72 0.37 5.05 3.25
N THR A 73 1.51 5.02 3.94
CA THR A 73 2.36 6.18 4.17
C THR A 73 3.81 5.73 4.10
N PHE A 74 4.58 6.38 3.24
CA PHE A 74 6.01 6.20 3.12
C PHE A 74 6.71 7.39 3.76
N GLN A 75 7.70 7.12 4.60
CA GLN A 75 8.55 8.13 5.21
C GLN A 75 9.97 8.02 4.63
N ARG A 76 10.53 9.15 4.22
CA ARG A 76 11.86 9.26 3.61
C ARG A 76 12.81 10.03 4.51
N ASP A 77 14.08 9.68 4.45
CA ASP A 77 15.15 10.38 5.14
C ASP A 77 15.59 11.61 4.33
N LEU A 78 15.16 12.80 4.75
CA LEU A 78 15.53 14.06 4.12
C LEU A 78 17.03 14.36 4.19
N GLY A 79 17.77 13.71 5.09
CA GLY A 79 19.24 13.81 5.14
C GLY A 79 19.93 13.26 3.89
N LYS A 80 19.24 12.39 3.14
CA LYS A 80 19.74 11.80 1.88
C LYS A 80 19.30 12.57 0.63
N GLY A 81 18.54 13.65 0.78
CA GLY A 81 18.00 14.45 -0.34
C GLY A 81 16.48 14.41 -0.44
N GLY A 82 15.95 15.25 -1.33
CA GLY A 82 14.49 15.46 -1.48
C GLY A 82 13.93 16.53 -0.56
N THR A 83 12.67 16.90 -0.79
CA THR A 83 11.98 17.99 -0.06
C THR A 83 10.73 17.51 0.68
N VAL A 84 10.25 16.30 0.37
CA VAL A 84 9.02 15.72 0.94
C VAL A 84 9.40 14.49 1.77
N GLU A 85 9.13 14.57 3.07
CA GLU A 85 9.39 13.46 4.01
C GLU A 85 8.31 12.38 3.91
N HIS A 86 7.04 12.79 3.87
CA HIS A 86 5.91 11.87 3.88
C HIS A 86 5.17 11.88 2.55
N THR A 87 4.98 10.68 2.01
CA THR A 87 4.17 10.44 0.82
C THR A 87 3.07 9.45 1.19
N PHE A 88 1.82 9.77 0.87
CA PHE A 88 0.65 8.99 1.29
C PHE A 88 -0.23 8.62 0.09
N GLY A 89 -1.10 7.64 0.30
CA GLY A 89 -2.15 7.28 -0.65
C GLY A 89 -3.15 6.33 -0.02
N LYS A 90 -4.21 6.04 -0.75
CA LYS A 90 -5.28 5.16 -0.30
C LYS A 90 -5.90 4.43 -1.49
N HIS A 91 -6.41 3.24 -1.22
CA HIS A 91 -7.30 2.48 -2.09
C HIS A 91 -8.60 2.24 -1.33
N SER A 92 -9.73 2.38 -2.03
CA SER A 92 -11.05 2.23 -1.44
C SER A 92 -11.89 1.31 -2.32
N ILE A 93 -12.61 0.38 -1.70
CA ILE A 93 -13.65 -0.39 -2.36
C ILE A 93 -14.99 -0.04 -1.72
N ASP A 94 -16.01 0.13 -2.54
CA ASP A 94 -17.37 0.32 -2.08
C ASP A 94 -18.05 -1.03 -1.96
N LEU A 95 -18.46 -1.37 -0.74
CA LEU A 95 -19.28 -2.53 -0.47
C LEU A 95 -20.72 -2.08 -0.69
N GLU A 96 -21.38 -2.47 -1.77
CA GLU A 96 -22.78 -2.14 -2.05
C GLU A 96 -23.77 -2.95 -1.16
N PRO A 97 -25.02 -2.50 -0.98
CA PRO A 97 -26.06 -3.31 -0.33
C PRO A 97 -26.23 -4.67 -1.02
N GLY A 98 -26.17 -5.75 -0.24
CA GLY A 98 -26.22 -7.12 -0.76
C GLY A 98 -24.86 -7.72 -1.17
N ASN A 99 -23.77 -6.96 -1.04
CA ASN A 99 -22.42 -7.52 -1.19
C ASN A 99 -22.14 -8.56 -0.07
N PRO A 100 -21.76 -9.80 -0.40
CA PRO A 100 -21.56 -10.87 0.58
C PRO A 100 -20.48 -10.54 1.62
N VAL A 101 -19.47 -9.74 1.25
CA VAL A 101 -18.41 -9.31 2.17
C VAL A 101 -19.00 -8.57 3.37
N ARG A 102 -20.09 -7.81 3.22
CA ARG A 102 -20.72 -7.12 4.33
C ARG A 102 -21.27 -8.08 5.38
N GLU A 103 -22.00 -9.10 4.91
CA GLU A 103 -22.61 -10.11 5.76
C GLU A 103 -21.53 -10.95 6.45
N GLU A 104 -20.50 -11.37 5.71
CA GLU A 104 -19.41 -12.15 6.29
C GLU A 104 -18.60 -11.36 7.33
N LEU A 105 -18.32 -10.07 7.08
CA LEU A 105 -17.69 -9.18 8.06
C LEU A 105 -18.56 -9.02 9.32
N ALA A 106 -19.87 -8.87 9.16
CA ALA A 106 -20.78 -8.79 10.30
C ALA A 106 -20.76 -10.09 11.12
N TYR A 107 -20.74 -11.25 10.47
CA TYR A 107 -20.66 -12.55 11.16
C TYR A 107 -19.32 -12.77 11.87
N LEU A 108 -18.21 -12.27 11.32
CA LEU A 108 -16.95 -12.20 12.04
C LEU A 108 -17.07 -11.37 13.32
N LEU A 109 -17.69 -10.19 13.24
CA LEU A 109 -17.86 -9.29 14.38
C LEU A 109 -18.81 -9.82 15.45
N ILE A 110 -19.84 -10.58 15.06
CA ILE A 110 -20.76 -11.25 15.99
C ILE A 110 -20.06 -12.46 16.65
N GLY A 111 -19.09 -13.07 15.97
CA GLY A 111 -18.43 -14.30 16.41
C GLY A 111 -19.16 -15.58 15.99
N ASN A 112 -20.06 -15.50 15.01
CA ASN A 112 -20.74 -16.66 14.42
C ASN A 112 -19.88 -17.35 13.34
N ARG A 113 -18.83 -16.67 12.88
CA ARG A 113 -17.88 -17.15 11.87
C ARG A 113 -16.46 -17.04 12.42
N THR A 114 -15.64 -18.06 12.19
CA THR A 114 -14.19 -18.06 12.48
C THR A 114 -13.35 -18.07 11.21
N GLU A 115 -13.96 -18.34 10.06
CA GLU A 115 -13.30 -18.35 8.76
C GLU A 115 -12.99 -16.93 8.28
N PRO A 116 -11.83 -16.70 7.65
CA PRO A 116 -11.50 -15.41 7.05
C PRO A 116 -12.50 -14.99 5.96
N VAL A 117 -12.62 -13.69 5.77
CA VAL A 117 -13.48 -13.05 4.76
C VAL A 117 -12.61 -12.60 3.60
N LEU A 118 -12.95 -13.07 2.40
CA LEU A 118 -12.24 -12.71 1.18
C LEU A 118 -12.71 -11.35 0.69
N ILE A 119 -11.79 -10.41 0.60
CA ILE A 119 -12.01 -9.08 0.07
C ILE A 119 -11.25 -8.99 -1.26
N PRO A 120 -11.95 -8.87 -2.39
CA PRO A 120 -11.32 -8.83 -3.69
C PRO A 120 -10.61 -7.49 -3.94
N HIS A 121 -9.55 -7.51 -4.75
CA HIS A 121 -8.94 -6.32 -5.37
C HIS A 121 -8.53 -5.21 -4.38
N MET A 122 -8.04 -5.59 -3.20
CA MET A 122 -7.81 -4.66 -2.10
C MET A 122 -6.35 -4.24 -1.94
N PHE A 123 -5.41 -5.12 -2.30
CA PHE A 123 -3.98 -4.90 -2.02
C PHE A 123 -3.17 -4.66 -3.31
N PRO A 124 -2.75 -3.41 -3.60
CA PRO A 124 -1.81 -3.13 -4.67
C PRO A 124 -0.39 -3.53 -4.25
N ASN A 125 0.18 -4.53 -4.92
CA ASN A 125 1.50 -5.06 -4.59
C ASN A 125 2.66 -4.32 -5.29
N TYR A 126 2.39 -3.48 -6.29
CA TYR A 126 3.35 -2.60 -6.95
C TYR A 126 3.00 -1.13 -6.74
N MET A 127 3.88 -0.41 -6.05
CA MET A 127 3.71 0.98 -5.63
C MET A 127 4.83 1.86 -6.17
N ARG A 128 4.51 3.09 -6.58
CA ARG A 128 5.51 4.13 -6.81
C ARG A 128 5.56 5.05 -5.61
N ALA A 129 6.76 5.26 -5.08
CA ALA A 129 7.06 6.34 -4.15
C ALA A 129 7.71 7.47 -4.95
N PRO A 130 6.96 8.52 -5.36
CA PRO A 130 7.51 9.69 -6.02
C PRO A 130 8.08 10.69 -5.01
N ASN A 131 8.72 11.74 -5.54
CA ASN A 131 9.20 12.88 -4.75
C ASN A 131 8.07 13.83 -4.27
N GLY A 132 6.83 13.57 -4.70
CA GLY A 132 5.65 14.33 -4.30
C GLY A 132 4.94 13.72 -3.09
N ALA A 133 3.89 14.40 -2.63
CA ALA A 133 3.11 13.98 -1.46
C ALA A 133 2.20 12.76 -1.72
N GLU A 134 1.93 12.40 -2.98
CA GLU A 134 0.97 11.35 -3.34
C GLU A 134 1.68 10.11 -3.93
N ALA A 135 1.57 8.96 -3.27
CA ALA A 135 2.05 7.67 -3.77
C ALA A 135 0.89 6.89 -4.39
N LYS A 136 1.07 6.50 -5.64
CA LYS A 136 0.07 5.73 -6.41
C LYS A 136 0.60 4.35 -6.75
N PRO A 137 -0.30 3.36 -6.90
CA PRO A 137 0.02 2.10 -7.54
C PRO A 137 0.57 2.34 -8.96
N VAL A 138 1.47 1.48 -9.40
CA VAL A 138 2.08 1.58 -10.74
C VAL A 138 1.11 1.00 -11.77
N SER A 139 0.24 1.82 -12.36
CA SER A 139 -0.76 1.36 -13.34
C SER A 139 -0.16 0.56 -14.50
N GLN A 140 1.07 0.87 -14.92
CA GLN A 140 1.79 0.15 -15.99
C GLN A 140 2.07 -1.33 -15.67
N LEU A 141 2.07 -1.71 -14.39
CA LEU A 141 2.33 -3.08 -13.93
C LEU A 141 1.04 -3.88 -13.70
N TYR A 142 -0.12 -3.25 -13.82
CA TYR A 142 -1.43 -3.89 -13.71
C TYR A 142 -2.08 -3.95 -15.09
N LYS A 143 -2.68 -5.09 -15.43
CA LYS A 143 -3.36 -5.23 -16.74
C LYS A 143 -4.69 -4.48 -16.78
N ASP A 144 -5.44 -4.59 -15.69
CA ASP A 144 -6.80 -4.08 -15.54
C ASP A 144 -6.91 -3.10 -14.35
N ASP A 145 -5.89 -2.25 -14.17
CA ASP A 145 -5.76 -1.26 -13.08
C ASP A 145 -6.11 -1.84 -11.69
N GLU A 146 -7.16 -1.35 -11.04
CA GLU A 146 -7.58 -1.78 -9.71
C GLU A 146 -8.10 -3.22 -9.67
N ALA A 147 -8.62 -3.74 -10.80
CA ALA A 147 -9.12 -5.11 -10.88
C ALA A 147 -8.00 -6.16 -10.87
N ASP A 148 -6.75 -5.75 -11.08
CA ASP A 148 -5.58 -6.63 -10.99
C ASP A 148 -4.90 -6.57 -9.60
N TYR A 149 -5.46 -5.80 -8.67
CA TYR A 149 -4.99 -5.79 -7.28
C TYR A 149 -5.25 -7.14 -6.61
N GLN A 150 -4.40 -7.48 -5.65
CA GLN A 150 -4.47 -8.76 -4.97
C GLN A 150 -5.64 -8.80 -3.99
N ASN A 151 -6.25 -9.97 -3.87
CA ASN A 151 -7.29 -10.22 -2.89
C ASN A 151 -6.66 -10.37 -1.50
N ILE A 152 -7.38 -9.95 -0.46
CA ILE A 152 -6.96 -10.15 0.92
C ILE A 152 -7.99 -10.99 1.67
N ASN A 153 -7.53 -11.80 2.60
CA ASN A 153 -8.38 -12.43 3.60
C ASN A 153 -8.26 -11.67 4.91
N LEU A 154 -9.40 -11.27 5.48
CA LEU A 154 -9.51 -10.58 6.76
C LEU A 154 -10.02 -11.54 7.82
N SER A 155 -9.39 -11.57 8.99
CA SER A 155 -9.87 -12.36 10.13
C SER A 155 -9.75 -11.60 11.43
N LEU A 156 -10.69 -11.82 12.35
CA LEU A 156 -10.66 -11.25 13.69
C LEU A 156 -10.12 -12.29 14.66
N LYS A 157 -9.01 -11.98 15.32
CA LYS A 157 -8.45 -12.77 16.41
C LYS A 157 -8.92 -12.22 17.74
N SER A 158 -9.09 -13.10 18.71
CA SER A 158 -9.48 -12.73 20.07
C SER A 158 -8.74 -13.59 21.09
N ASP A 159 -8.12 -12.97 22.07
CA ASP A 159 -7.63 -13.67 23.27
C ASP A 159 -8.74 -13.67 24.33
N ARG A 160 -9.41 -14.81 24.49
CA ARG A 160 -10.49 -15.02 25.46
C ARG A 160 -9.99 -15.71 26.75
N SER A 161 -8.68 -15.79 26.98
CA SER A 161 -8.10 -16.68 27.99
C SER A 161 -8.18 -16.23 29.46
N VAL A 162 -8.81 -15.10 29.80
CA VAL A 162 -8.95 -14.70 31.23
C VAL A 162 -10.34 -14.16 31.54
N ASN A 163 -11.12 -15.00 32.25
CA ASN A 163 -12.27 -14.68 33.10
C ASN A 163 -12.88 -13.28 32.95
N GLY A 164 -13.91 -13.17 32.12
CA GLY A 164 -14.96 -12.15 32.25
C GLY A 164 -14.67 -10.75 31.74
N SER A 165 -13.47 -10.43 31.28
CA SER A 165 -13.19 -9.20 30.53
C SER A 165 -13.41 -9.44 29.03
N TRP A 166 -13.97 -8.44 28.34
CA TRP A 166 -13.98 -8.37 26.87
C TRP A 166 -12.57 -8.72 26.36
N GLY A 167 -12.43 -9.88 25.71
CA GLY A 167 -11.13 -10.37 25.26
C GLY A 167 -10.46 -9.35 24.35
N GLN A 168 -9.13 -9.28 24.39
CA GLN A 168 -8.40 -8.41 23.47
C GLN A 168 -8.58 -8.95 22.06
N GLU A 169 -9.03 -8.11 21.14
CA GLU A 169 -9.24 -8.47 19.74
C GLU A 169 -8.31 -7.69 18.83
N TRP A 170 -7.86 -8.30 17.74
CA TRP A 170 -7.05 -7.65 16.70
C TRP A 170 -7.34 -8.26 15.34
N TRP A 171 -7.03 -7.52 14.28
CA TRP A 171 -7.24 -7.96 12.91
C TRP A 171 -5.98 -8.61 12.34
N ASP A 172 -6.16 -9.73 11.67
CA ASP A 172 -5.13 -10.41 10.88
C ASP A 172 -5.54 -10.37 9.40
N ILE A 173 -4.59 -9.96 8.55
CA ILE A 173 -4.76 -9.90 7.10
C ILE A 173 -3.70 -10.73 6.38
N TYR A 174 -4.04 -11.32 5.24
CA TYR A 174 -3.07 -11.94 4.35
C TYR A 174 -3.53 -11.91 2.89
N VAL A 175 -2.59 -11.90 1.95
CA VAL A 175 -2.87 -11.90 0.51
C VAL A 175 -3.27 -13.29 0.03
N VAL A 176 -4.20 -13.39 -0.92
CA VAL A 176 -4.62 -14.63 -1.56
C VAL A 176 -4.32 -14.58 -3.07
N PRO A 177 -3.64 -15.60 -3.65
CA PRO A 177 -3.02 -16.74 -2.98
C PRO A 177 -1.79 -16.34 -2.16
N CYS A 178 -1.64 -16.89 -0.96
CA CYS A 178 -0.49 -16.59 -0.12
C CYS A 178 0.73 -17.44 -0.52
N GLN A 179 1.90 -16.82 -0.61
CA GLN A 179 3.19 -17.52 -0.65
C GLN A 179 3.68 -17.73 0.78
N GLN A 180 4.05 -18.96 1.15
CA GLN A 180 4.50 -19.24 2.52
C GLN A 180 5.75 -18.41 2.89
N PRO A 181 5.80 -17.79 4.09
CA PRO A 181 4.76 -17.77 5.11
C PRO A 181 3.61 -16.79 4.78
N CYS A 182 2.37 -17.25 4.95
CA CYS A 182 1.15 -16.48 4.67
C CYS A 182 0.89 -15.35 5.67
N SER A 183 1.78 -15.11 6.62
CA SER A 183 1.68 -14.04 7.62
C SER A 183 2.18 -12.69 7.12
N VAL A 184 2.71 -12.61 5.89
CA VAL A 184 3.41 -11.43 5.38
C VAL A 184 2.81 -10.96 4.06
N LEU A 185 2.59 -9.66 3.97
CA LEU A 185 2.21 -8.96 2.75
C LEU A 185 3.47 -8.33 2.14
N ARG A 186 3.73 -8.63 0.87
CA ARG A 186 4.91 -8.13 0.15
C ARG A 186 4.48 -7.04 -0.81
N MET A 187 5.02 -5.84 -0.61
CA MET A 187 4.77 -4.69 -1.48
C MET A 187 6.09 -4.26 -2.12
N VAL A 188 6.15 -4.29 -3.45
CA VAL A 188 7.27 -3.81 -4.24
C VAL A 188 7.10 -2.31 -4.47
N ILE A 189 8.07 -1.53 -4.00
CA ILE A 189 8.04 -0.07 -4.04
C ILE A 189 9.17 0.41 -4.94
N PHE A 190 8.80 1.15 -5.99
CA PHE A 190 9.72 1.85 -6.89
C PHE A 190 9.97 3.25 -6.35
N ASN A 191 11.19 3.51 -5.92
CA ASN A 191 11.56 4.76 -5.28
C ASN A 191 12.17 5.73 -6.30
N ASP A 192 11.50 6.86 -6.56
CA ASP A 192 12.06 7.89 -7.42
C ASP A 192 13.35 8.47 -6.81
N LYS A 193 14.38 8.64 -7.65
CA LYS A 193 15.64 9.27 -7.22
C LYS A 193 15.39 10.72 -6.83
N VAL A 194 16.12 11.15 -5.80
CA VAL A 194 16.15 12.54 -5.34
C VAL A 194 17.50 13.17 -5.65
N SER A 195 17.49 14.45 -6.01
CA SER A 195 18.73 15.22 -6.09
C SER A 195 19.36 15.34 -4.70
N PRO A 196 20.70 15.28 -4.57
CA PRO A 196 21.37 15.52 -3.31
C PRO A 196 20.96 16.86 -2.70
N PRO A 197 20.99 17.02 -1.36
CA PRO A 197 20.61 18.28 -0.70
C PRO A 197 21.35 19.51 -1.26
N SER A 198 22.61 19.34 -1.65
CA SER A 198 23.45 20.39 -2.25
C SER A 198 22.99 20.88 -3.63
N LEU A 199 22.20 20.08 -4.35
CA LEU A 199 21.64 20.37 -5.66
C LEU A 199 20.12 20.66 -5.61
N GLY A 200 19.50 20.59 -4.43
CA GLY A 200 18.07 20.87 -4.24
C GLY A 200 17.66 22.29 -4.65
N PHE A 201 18.58 23.25 -4.58
CA PHE A 201 18.36 24.64 -5.04
C PHE A 201 18.05 24.74 -6.54
N LEU A 202 18.62 23.87 -7.38
CA LEU A 202 18.36 23.87 -8.82
C LEU A 202 17.02 23.21 -9.19
N ALA A 203 16.50 22.33 -8.32
CA ALA A 203 15.26 21.59 -8.55
C ALA A 203 14.00 22.33 -8.05
N GLY A 204 14.14 23.23 -7.06
CA GLY A 204 13.03 24.04 -6.54
C GLY A 204 12.77 25.37 -7.27
N TYR A 205 13.81 25.91 -7.92
CA TYR A 205 13.72 27.13 -8.72
C TYR A 205 14.04 26.75 -10.16
N GLY A 206 13.02 26.47 -10.97
CA GLY A 206 13.18 26.17 -12.39
C GLY A 206 14.20 27.12 -13.02
N ILE A 207 15.29 26.56 -13.55
CA ILE A 207 16.49 27.31 -13.94
C ILE A 207 16.13 28.35 -15.02
N MET A 208 15.83 29.56 -14.58
CA MET A 208 15.80 30.80 -15.37
C MET A 208 17.16 31.53 -15.28
N GLY A 209 18.25 30.80 -14.99
CA GLY A 209 19.49 31.41 -14.49
C GLY A 209 20.80 30.86 -15.06
N LEU A 210 20.80 30.13 -16.18
CA LEU A 210 22.05 29.74 -16.86
C LEU A 210 22.26 30.53 -18.16
N TYR A 211 22.13 31.86 -18.06
CA TYR A 211 22.79 32.81 -18.95
C TYR A 211 23.66 33.73 -18.09
N VAL A 212 24.72 33.18 -17.50
CA VAL A 212 25.82 34.02 -17.00
C VAL A 212 27.03 33.76 -17.88
N SER A 213 27.20 34.73 -18.76
CA SER A 213 28.29 34.96 -19.70
C SER A 213 29.67 34.63 -19.15
N VAL A 214 30.35 33.69 -19.80
CA VAL A 214 31.81 33.77 -19.95
C VAL A 214 32.06 34.50 -21.28
N VAL A 215 31.97 35.83 -21.27
CA VAL A 215 32.65 36.63 -22.29
C VAL A 215 33.98 37.04 -21.68
N LEU A 216 35.00 36.26 -22.03
CA LEU A 216 36.39 36.51 -21.72
C LEU A 216 36.87 37.56 -22.73
N VAL A 217 36.87 38.84 -22.35
CA VAL A 217 37.62 39.86 -23.10
C VAL A 217 38.98 40.01 -22.42
N ILE A 218 39.97 39.38 -23.03
CA ILE A 218 41.35 39.85 -23.01
C ILE A 218 41.42 40.97 -24.05
N GLY A 219 41.88 42.15 -23.65
CA GLY A 219 42.08 43.32 -24.51
C GLY A 219 42.24 44.59 -23.71
#